data_AF-E9HWS7-F1
#
_entry.id   AF-E9HWS7-F1
#
_cell.length_a   1.000
_cell.length_b   1.000
_cell.length_c   1.000
_cell.angle_alpha   90.00
_cell.angle_beta   90.00
_cell.angle_gamma   90.00
#
_symmetry.space_group_name_H-M   'P 1'
#
loop_
_entity.id
_entity.type
_entity.pdbx_description
1 polymer ?
#
loop_
_entity_poly.entity_id
_entity_poly.type
_entity_poly.pdbx_seq_one_letter_code
_entity_poly.pdbx_strand_id
1 'polypeptide(L)'
;MSEPGAGSDVISMKLKAEDKGGYYLLNGSKMWITNGPDADTLVVYAKTEPELGARGVTAFLIEKGMKGFSIAQKLDKLGMRGSHTGELVFQDVEVPAANVLGGVNQGAKVLMSGLDYERAVLTGGPLGIMQSVMDNVIPYIHDRKQFGQSIGEFQLIQGKVADMYTVLQAGRSFAYTVAKNLDMLGTDHVRQVRKDCASVILWCAEKATWMAGEGVQIYGGNGYINEYPLGRLWRDAKLYEIGAGTSEIRRMLIGRELFAETC
;
A
#
# COMPACT_ATOMS: atom_id res chain seq x y z
N MET A 1 -1.73 -11.70 -1.72
CA MET A 1 -2.90 -12.08 -0.90
C MET A 1 -4.23 -11.94 -1.65
N SER A 2 -4.50 -10.79 -2.26
CA SER A 2 -5.80 -10.42 -2.83
C SER A 2 -6.22 -11.23 -4.06
N GLU A 3 -7.52 -11.27 -4.31
CA GLU A 3 -8.18 -11.91 -5.44
C GLU A 3 -9.22 -10.95 -6.05
N PRO A 4 -9.73 -11.20 -7.27
CA PRO A 4 -10.75 -10.35 -7.87
C PRO A 4 -11.99 -10.15 -6.96
N GLY A 5 -12.38 -11.17 -6.20
CA GLY A 5 -13.50 -11.12 -5.25
C GLY A 5 -13.12 -10.87 -3.79
N ALA A 6 -11.82 -10.75 -3.45
CA ALA A 6 -11.35 -10.64 -2.07
C ALA A 6 -10.21 -9.61 -1.97
N GLY A 7 -10.59 -8.36 -1.69
CA GLY A 7 -9.68 -7.21 -1.47
C GLY A 7 -9.68 -6.78 -0.01
N SER A 8 -10.60 -5.89 0.37
CA SER A 8 -10.76 -5.42 1.75
C SER A 8 -11.13 -6.55 2.71
N ASP A 9 -12.00 -7.46 2.29
CA ASP A 9 -12.24 -8.74 2.96
C ASP A 9 -11.32 -9.81 2.40
N VAL A 10 -10.02 -9.66 2.67
CA VAL A 10 -9.02 -10.58 2.08
C VAL A 10 -9.15 -12.02 2.56
N ILE A 11 -9.80 -12.24 3.71
CA ILE A 11 -9.94 -13.57 4.32
C ILE A 11 -10.95 -14.45 3.56
N SER A 12 -11.86 -13.86 2.78
CA SER A 12 -12.79 -14.60 1.91
C SER A 12 -12.16 -15.07 0.59
N MET A 13 -10.83 -15.00 0.46
CA MET A 13 -10.06 -15.59 -0.63
C MET A 13 -10.46 -17.06 -0.90
N LYS A 14 -10.41 -17.46 -2.17
CA LYS A 14 -10.89 -18.75 -2.69
C LYS A 14 -9.81 -19.64 -3.28
N LEU A 15 -8.60 -19.13 -3.56
CA LEU A 15 -7.48 -19.97 -3.99
C LEU A 15 -7.36 -21.17 -3.05
N LYS A 16 -7.52 -22.38 -3.58
CA LYS A 16 -7.53 -23.62 -2.79
C LYS A 16 -6.16 -24.28 -2.83
N ALA A 17 -5.76 -24.89 -1.73
CA ALA A 17 -4.62 -25.78 -1.61
C ALA A 17 -5.09 -27.13 -1.04
N GLU A 18 -5.07 -28.18 -1.84
CA GLU A 18 -5.51 -29.52 -1.42
C GLU A 18 -4.32 -30.39 -1.05
N ASP A 19 -4.32 -30.99 0.14
CA ASP A 19 -3.27 -31.92 0.56
C ASP A 19 -3.33 -33.23 -0.25
N LYS A 20 -2.20 -33.62 -0.83
CA LYS A 20 -2.04 -34.85 -1.62
C LYS A 20 -1.04 -35.83 -1.01
N GLY A 21 -0.63 -35.62 0.24
CA GLY A 21 0.31 -36.50 0.94
C GLY A 21 1.76 -36.23 0.51
N GLY A 22 2.33 -35.14 1.01
CA GLY A 22 3.72 -34.72 0.75
C GLY A 22 3.83 -33.44 -0.08
N TYR A 23 2.75 -33.04 -0.76
CA TYR A 23 2.62 -31.77 -1.46
C TYR A 23 1.16 -31.29 -1.43
N TYR A 24 0.95 -30.01 -1.76
CA TYR A 24 -0.36 -29.39 -1.92
C TYR A 24 -0.60 -29.07 -3.39
N LEU A 25 -1.83 -29.31 -3.86
CA LEU A 25 -2.27 -28.94 -5.20
C LEU A 25 -3.02 -27.61 -5.15
N LEU A 26 -2.42 -26.56 -5.72
CA LEU A 26 -2.98 -25.20 -5.70
C LEU A 26 -3.77 -24.89 -6.99
N ASN A 27 -4.99 -24.38 -6.81
CA ASN A 27 -5.89 -24.03 -7.91
C ASN A 27 -6.66 -22.73 -7.66
N GLY A 28 -6.61 -21.81 -8.64
CA GLY A 28 -7.30 -20.53 -8.63
C GLY A 28 -6.43 -19.38 -9.15
N SER A 29 -6.66 -18.17 -8.68
CA SER A 29 -5.90 -16.98 -9.09
C SER A 29 -5.67 -16.01 -7.94
N LYS A 30 -4.70 -15.11 -8.14
CA LYS A 30 -4.47 -13.93 -7.30
C LYS A 30 -4.42 -12.69 -8.19
N MET A 31 -4.85 -11.56 -7.64
CA MET A 31 -4.97 -10.31 -8.38
C MET A 31 -4.27 -9.17 -7.63
N TRP A 32 -3.86 -8.14 -8.39
CA TRP A 32 -3.18 -6.95 -7.87
C TRP A 32 -1.81 -7.24 -7.25
N ILE A 33 -1.08 -8.23 -7.78
CA ILE A 33 0.19 -8.64 -7.19
C ILE A 33 1.33 -7.76 -7.70
N THR A 34 1.72 -6.80 -6.87
CA THR A 34 2.92 -5.98 -7.03
C THR A 34 4.15 -6.86 -7.17
N ASN A 35 4.98 -6.56 -8.17
CA ASN A 35 6.14 -7.34 -8.61
C ASN A 35 5.84 -8.77 -9.05
N GLY A 36 4.57 -9.21 -9.08
CA GLY A 36 4.19 -10.56 -9.50
C GLY A 36 4.73 -10.98 -10.87
N PRO A 37 4.72 -10.10 -11.89
CA PRO A 37 5.33 -10.41 -13.19
C PRO A 37 6.84 -10.64 -13.17
N ASP A 38 7.54 -10.10 -12.16
CA ASP A 38 9.00 -10.08 -12.11
C ASP A 38 9.58 -11.05 -11.09
N ALA A 39 8.87 -11.29 -9.97
CA ALA A 39 9.35 -12.01 -8.80
C ALA A 39 9.69 -13.48 -9.08
N ASP A 40 10.82 -13.94 -8.51
CA ASP A 40 11.24 -15.34 -8.55
C ASP A 40 10.63 -16.18 -7.42
N THR A 41 10.29 -15.55 -6.29
CA THR A 41 9.66 -16.21 -5.13
C THR A 41 8.51 -15.37 -4.60
N LEU A 42 7.39 -16.01 -4.29
CA LEU A 42 6.16 -15.36 -3.84
C LEU A 42 5.64 -16.02 -2.56
N VAL A 43 5.17 -15.20 -1.62
CA VAL A 43 4.37 -15.66 -0.49
C VAL A 43 2.90 -15.64 -0.89
N VAL A 44 2.31 -16.83 -1.03
CA VAL A 44 0.93 -17.01 -1.50
C VAL A 44 0.07 -17.60 -0.40
N TYR A 45 -1.08 -16.98 -0.16
CA TYR A 45 -2.06 -17.44 0.83
C TYR A 45 -3.18 -18.19 0.12
N ALA A 46 -3.47 -19.40 0.56
CA ALA A 46 -4.52 -20.26 0.01
C ALA A 46 -5.33 -20.93 1.13
N LYS A 47 -6.55 -21.36 0.82
CA LYS A 47 -7.43 -22.12 1.70
C LYS A 47 -7.05 -23.60 1.67
N THR A 48 -6.60 -24.11 2.80
CA THR A 48 -6.43 -25.55 3.06
C THR A 48 -7.69 -26.16 3.67
N GLU A 49 -8.42 -25.38 4.48
CA GLU A 49 -9.69 -25.77 5.12
C GLU A 49 -10.73 -24.64 4.96
N PRO A 50 -11.40 -24.53 3.80
CA PRO A 50 -12.30 -23.41 3.49
C PRO A 50 -13.37 -23.12 4.55
N GLU A 51 -13.94 -24.18 5.13
CA GLU A 51 -14.97 -24.17 6.17
C GLU A 51 -14.53 -23.51 7.48
N LEU A 52 -13.22 -23.44 7.75
CA LEU A 52 -12.68 -22.80 8.95
C LEU A 52 -12.48 -21.28 8.81
N GLY A 53 -12.83 -20.70 7.65
CA GLY A 53 -12.72 -19.26 7.43
C GLY A 53 -11.28 -18.77 7.59
N ALA A 54 -11.02 -17.80 8.46
CA ALA A 54 -9.67 -17.27 8.72
C ALA A 54 -8.70 -18.35 9.22
N ARG A 55 -9.19 -19.33 9.96
CA ARG A 55 -8.38 -20.40 10.57
C ARG A 55 -7.98 -21.49 9.58
N GLY A 56 -8.53 -21.49 8.37
CA GLY A 56 -8.20 -22.46 7.33
C GLY A 56 -7.30 -21.93 6.22
N VAL A 57 -6.53 -20.87 6.50
CA VAL A 57 -5.62 -20.24 5.54
C VAL A 57 -4.19 -20.70 5.82
N THR A 58 -3.47 -21.11 4.77
CA THR A 58 -2.04 -21.47 4.83
C THR A 58 -1.24 -20.56 3.92
N ALA A 59 -0.03 -20.20 4.34
CA ALA A 59 0.94 -19.47 3.51
C ALA A 59 1.92 -20.44 2.87
N PHE A 60 2.21 -20.23 1.58
CA PHE A 60 3.07 -21.07 0.76
C PHE A 60 4.14 -20.23 0.07
N LEU A 61 5.34 -20.80 -0.07
CA LEU A 61 6.39 -20.27 -0.93
C LEU A 61 6.23 -20.86 -2.33
N ILE A 62 5.95 -20.00 -3.31
CA ILE A 62 5.79 -20.35 -4.72
C ILE A 62 6.97 -19.79 -5.50
N GLU A 63 7.57 -20.60 -6.34
CA GLU A 63 8.70 -20.20 -7.18
C GLU A 63 8.28 -20.05 -8.64
N LYS A 64 8.91 -19.09 -9.32
CA LYS A 64 8.74 -18.88 -10.74
C LYS A 64 9.20 -20.12 -11.51
N GLY A 65 8.37 -20.58 -12.46
CA GLY A 65 8.65 -21.77 -13.25
C GLY A 65 8.09 -23.06 -12.66
N MET A 66 7.49 -23.04 -11.47
CA MET A 66 6.67 -24.17 -11.01
C MET A 66 5.59 -24.51 -12.06
N LYS A 67 5.45 -25.79 -12.39
CA LYS A 67 4.49 -26.24 -13.40
C LYS A 67 3.07 -25.84 -12.99
N GLY A 68 2.32 -25.29 -13.94
CA GLY A 68 0.94 -24.82 -13.70
C GLY A 68 0.84 -23.40 -13.13
N PHE A 69 1.94 -22.80 -12.67
CA PHE A 69 1.98 -21.41 -12.23
C PHE A 69 2.31 -20.49 -13.40
N SER A 70 1.52 -19.42 -13.57
CA SER A 70 1.75 -18.44 -14.62
C SER A 70 1.26 -17.04 -14.24
N ILE A 71 1.75 -16.03 -14.99
CA ILE A 71 1.27 -14.66 -14.91
C ILE A 71 0.32 -14.44 -16.09
N ALA A 72 -0.96 -14.21 -15.83
CA ALA A 72 -1.95 -14.04 -16.90
C ALA A 72 -1.77 -12.73 -17.65
N GLN A 73 -1.53 -11.65 -16.91
CA GLN A 73 -1.37 -10.31 -17.48
C GLN A 73 -0.60 -9.40 -16.54
N LYS A 74 0.10 -8.43 -17.12
CA LYS A 74 0.56 -7.21 -16.45
C LYS A 74 -0.51 -6.13 -16.61
N LEU A 75 -0.87 -5.49 -15.51
CA LEU A 75 -1.90 -4.45 -15.48
C LEU A 75 -1.33 -3.09 -15.89
N ASP A 76 -2.04 -2.38 -16.77
CA ASP A 76 -1.78 -0.97 -17.05
C ASP A 76 -2.50 -0.10 -16.00
N LYS A 77 -1.73 0.70 -15.26
CA LYS A 77 -2.19 1.40 -14.06
C LYS A 77 -2.11 2.91 -14.25
N LEU A 78 -3.00 3.61 -13.53
CA LEU A 78 -2.99 5.08 -13.43
C LEU A 78 -1.62 5.61 -12.98
N GLY A 79 -1.12 5.11 -11.85
CA GLY A 79 0.17 5.48 -11.25
C GLY A 79 0.97 4.26 -10.83
N MET A 80 2.12 4.49 -10.21
CA MET A 80 3.07 3.46 -9.79
C MET A 80 3.45 2.52 -10.94
N ARG A 81 3.60 3.10 -12.14
CA ARG A 81 3.79 2.35 -13.39
C ARG A 81 5.17 1.69 -13.49
N GLY A 82 6.14 2.19 -12.72
CA GLY A 82 7.47 1.59 -12.60
C GLY A 82 7.52 0.30 -11.77
N SER A 83 6.47 0.00 -10.99
CA SER A 83 6.31 -1.30 -10.33
C SER A 83 5.29 -2.11 -11.11
N HIS A 84 5.67 -3.29 -11.61
CA HIS A 84 4.72 -4.12 -12.34
C HIS A 84 3.69 -4.71 -11.37
N THR A 85 2.46 -4.85 -11.83
CA THR A 85 1.39 -5.48 -11.06
C THR A 85 0.73 -6.48 -11.97
N GLY A 86 0.50 -7.70 -11.49
CA GLY A 86 -0.05 -8.76 -12.33
C GLY A 86 -1.15 -9.56 -11.67
N GLU A 87 -1.80 -10.33 -12.52
CA GLU A 87 -2.67 -11.44 -12.15
C GLU A 87 -1.87 -12.74 -12.21
N LEU A 88 -1.95 -13.52 -11.14
CA LEU A 88 -1.29 -14.82 -11.01
C LEU A 88 -2.33 -15.92 -11.16
N VAL A 89 -1.97 -16.98 -11.87
CA VAL A 89 -2.83 -18.14 -12.13
C VAL A 89 -2.15 -19.40 -11.63
N PHE A 90 -2.93 -20.24 -10.96
CA PHE A 90 -2.53 -21.52 -10.41
C PHE A 90 -3.44 -22.59 -11.00
N GLN A 91 -2.88 -23.46 -11.83
CA GLN A 91 -3.57 -24.60 -12.45
C GLN A 91 -2.84 -25.86 -12.07
N ASP A 92 -3.39 -26.60 -11.09
CA ASP A 92 -2.80 -27.83 -10.58
C ASP A 92 -1.31 -27.68 -10.20
N VAL A 93 -0.98 -26.61 -9.49
CA VAL A 93 0.40 -26.34 -9.06
C VAL A 93 0.74 -27.23 -7.89
N GLU A 94 1.69 -28.15 -8.08
CA GLU A 94 2.22 -29.01 -7.03
C GLU A 94 3.25 -28.25 -6.19
N VAL A 95 2.91 -27.98 -4.93
CA VAL A 95 3.75 -27.24 -3.98
C VAL A 95 4.19 -28.18 -2.86
N PRO A 96 5.50 -28.46 -2.70
CA PRO A 96 5.97 -29.36 -1.65
C PRO A 96 5.50 -28.94 -0.26
N ALA A 97 5.24 -29.89 0.64
CA ALA A 97 4.84 -29.58 2.01
C ALA A 97 5.92 -28.75 2.76
N ALA A 98 7.19 -28.89 2.38
CA ALA A 98 8.30 -28.10 2.92
C ALA A 98 8.21 -26.59 2.57
N ASN A 99 7.42 -26.22 1.55
CA ASN A 99 7.22 -24.82 1.14
C ASN A 99 6.11 -24.13 1.97
N VAL A 100 5.52 -24.81 2.96
CA VAL A 100 4.57 -24.20 3.88
C VAL A 100 5.31 -23.23 4.82
N LEU A 101 4.92 -21.96 4.77
CA LEU A 101 5.49 -20.91 5.62
C LEU A 101 4.67 -20.75 6.90
N GLY A 102 5.33 -20.90 8.05
CA GLY A 102 4.72 -20.69 9.38
C GLY A 102 3.80 -21.81 9.87
N GLY A 103 3.54 -22.83 9.05
CA GLY A 103 2.72 -23.99 9.39
C GLY A 103 1.32 -23.99 8.75
N VAL A 104 0.76 -25.18 8.61
CA VAL A 104 -0.59 -25.39 8.05
C VAL A 104 -1.61 -24.64 8.92
N ASN A 105 -2.56 -23.97 8.26
CA ASN A 105 -3.63 -23.18 8.88
C ASN A 105 -3.15 -21.97 9.72
N GLN A 106 -1.85 -21.64 9.67
CA GLN A 106 -1.26 -20.48 10.35
C GLN A 106 -1.13 -19.24 9.44
N GLY A 107 -1.61 -19.30 8.21
CA GLY A 107 -1.46 -18.22 7.21
C GLY A 107 -2.08 -16.90 7.66
N ALA A 108 -3.20 -16.92 8.39
CA ALA A 108 -3.78 -15.68 8.94
C ALA A 108 -2.87 -15.03 9.99
N LYS A 109 -2.16 -15.82 10.80
CA LYS A 109 -1.18 -15.30 11.76
C LYS A 109 0.02 -14.68 11.05
N VAL A 110 0.55 -15.36 10.03
CA VAL A 110 1.64 -14.84 9.17
C VAL A 110 1.23 -13.54 8.48
N LEU A 111 -0.01 -13.47 7.97
CA LEU A 111 -0.53 -12.26 7.33
C LEU A 111 -0.63 -11.09 8.31
N MET A 112 -1.18 -11.35 9.51
CA MET A 112 -1.45 -10.30 10.48
C MET A 112 -0.19 -9.82 11.21
N SER A 113 0.86 -10.64 11.32
CA SER A 113 2.10 -10.24 12.01
C SER A 113 2.86 -9.10 11.32
N GLY A 114 2.66 -8.90 10.01
CA GLY A 114 3.37 -7.87 9.23
C GLY A 114 2.56 -6.61 8.93
N LEU A 115 1.23 -6.66 9.02
CA LEU A 115 0.36 -5.65 8.40
C LEU A 115 0.48 -4.25 9.03
N ASP A 116 0.71 -4.17 10.33
CA ASP A 116 0.85 -2.87 11.00
C ASP A 116 2.21 -2.22 10.70
N TYR A 117 3.28 -3.02 10.65
CA TYR A 117 4.59 -2.57 10.18
C TYR A 117 4.55 -2.17 8.70
N GLU A 118 3.88 -2.94 7.86
CA GLU A 118 3.67 -2.60 6.44
C GLU A 118 3.03 -1.21 6.31
N ARG A 119 1.96 -0.94 7.06
CA ARG A 119 1.28 0.37 7.05
C ARG A 119 2.20 1.51 7.47
N ALA A 120 2.96 1.33 8.56
CA ALA A 120 3.90 2.34 9.02
C ALA A 120 4.99 2.61 7.97
N VAL A 121 5.62 1.56 7.43
CA VAL A 121 6.67 1.69 6.40
C VAL A 121 6.13 2.32 5.12
N LEU A 122 4.92 1.94 4.70
CA LEU A 122 4.28 2.45 3.49
C LEU A 122 4.09 3.98 3.53
N THR A 123 4.06 4.59 4.72
CA THR A 123 3.94 6.05 4.91
C THR A 123 5.12 6.83 4.34
N GLY A 124 6.30 6.20 4.19
CA GLY A 124 7.45 6.82 3.55
C GLY A 124 7.17 7.30 2.12
N GLY A 125 6.34 6.57 1.37
CA GLY A 125 5.95 6.92 0.00
C GLY A 125 5.20 8.25 -0.10
N PRO A 126 4.03 8.39 0.57
CA PRO A 126 3.30 9.66 0.63
C PRO A 126 4.14 10.83 1.13
N LEU A 127 4.99 10.64 2.14
CA LEU A 127 5.91 11.69 2.62
C LEU A 127 6.90 12.13 1.55
N GLY A 128 7.50 11.18 0.83
CA GLY A 128 8.39 11.46 -0.28
C GLY A 128 7.70 12.20 -1.42
N ILE A 129 6.45 11.83 -1.73
CA ILE A 129 5.65 12.53 -2.74
C ILE A 129 5.36 13.97 -2.30
N MET A 130 4.90 14.19 -1.07
CA MET A 130 4.66 15.54 -0.55
C MET A 130 5.94 16.38 -0.55
N GLN A 131 7.08 15.82 -0.15
CA GLN A 131 8.37 16.54 -0.25
C GLN A 131 8.69 16.89 -1.71
N SER A 132 8.54 15.93 -2.64
CA SER A 132 8.80 16.17 -4.07
C SER A 132 7.89 17.26 -4.65
N VAL A 133 6.65 17.38 -4.19
CA VAL A 133 5.77 18.50 -4.56
C VAL A 133 6.39 19.82 -4.10
N MET A 134 6.83 19.95 -2.86
CA MET A 134 7.50 21.19 -2.39
C MET A 134 8.75 21.51 -3.21
N ASP A 135 9.58 20.49 -3.47
CA ASP A 135 10.84 20.65 -4.20
C ASP A 135 10.62 21.15 -5.64
N ASN A 136 9.47 20.85 -6.24
CA ASN A 136 9.08 21.36 -7.56
C ASN A 136 8.34 22.70 -7.47
N VAL A 137 7.46 22.88 -6.48
CA VAL A 137 6.63 24.09 -6.37
C VAL A 137 7.45 25.30 -6.00
N ILE A 138 8.34 25.22 -5.01
CA ILE A 138 9.06 26.39 -4.49
C ILE A 138 9.92 27.08 -5.57
N PRO A 139 10.75 26.37 -6.36
CA PRO A 139 11.48 27.01 -7.46
C PRO A 139 10.55 27.56 -8.55
N TYR A 140 9.50 26.83 -8.90
CA TYR A 140 8.59 27.24 -9.97
C TYR A 140 7.84 28.53 -9.64
N ILE A 141 7.35 28.67 -8.41
CA ILE A 141 6.63 29.89 -8.02
C ILE A 141 7.55 31.09 -7.92
N HIS A 142 8.84 30.89 -7.64
CA HIS A 142 9.85 31.94 -7.65
C HIS A 142 10.09 32.44 -9.09
N ASP A 143 10.32 31.51 -10.03
CA ASP A 143 10.74 31.85 -11.39
C ASP A 143 9.58 32.27 -12.30
N ARG A 144 8.41 31.66 -12.14
CA ARG A 144 7.23 31.95 -12.97
C ARG A 144 6.71 33.35 -12.64
N LYS A 145 6.61 34.21 -13.64
CA LYS A 145 6.06 35.57 -13.49
C LYS A 145 4.69 35.72 -14.14
N GLN A 146 3.78 36.41 -13.46
CA GLN A 146 2.50 36.90 -14.00
C GLN A 146 2.21 38.28 -13.40
N PHE A 147 1.48 39.13 -14.13
CA PHE A 147 1.19 40.50 -13.71
C PHE A 147 2.45 41.27 -13.24
N GLY A 148 3.59 41.04 -13.91
CA GLY A 148 4.86 41.74 -13.65
C GLY A 148 5.67 41.26 -12.45
N GLN A 149 5.21 40.26 -11.67
CA GLN A 149 5.91 39.78 -10.46
C GLN A 149 5.96 38.25 -10.39
N SER A 150 6.78 37.73 -9.49
CA SER A 150 6.84 36.29 -9.19
C SER A 150 5.48 35.78 -8.70
N ILE A 151 5.00 34.63 -9.17
CA ILE A 151 3.70 34.12 -8.71
C ILE A 151 3.71 33.75 -7.22
N GLY A 152 4.90 33.50 -6.64
CA GLY A 152 5.08 33.29 -5.20
C GLY A 152 4.83 34.53 -4.34
N GLU A 153 4.72 35.72 -4.94
CA GLU A 153 4.38 36.97 -4.22
C GLU A 153 2.87 37.16 -4.06
N PHE A 154 2.03 36.41 -4.79
CA PHE A 154 0.57 36.48 -4.61
C PHE A 154 0.14 35.76 -3.33
N GLN A 155 -0.59 36.47 -2.47
CA GLN A 155 -1.03 35.98 -1.16
C GLN A 155 -1.79 34.63 -1.22
N LEU A 156 -2.59 34.40 -2.27
CA LEU A 156 -3.30 33.13 -2.44
C LEU A 156 -2.35 31.95 -2.73
N ILE A 157 -1.22 32.18 -3.39
CA ILE A 157 -0.18 31.17 -3.59
C ILE A 157 0.59 30.96 -2.29
N GLN A 158 0.93 32.02 -1.57
CA GLN A 158 1.60 31.93 -0.27
C GLN A 158 0.78 31.14 0.74
N GLY A 159 -0.54 31.38 0.81
CA GLY A 159 -1.46 30.61 1.64
C GLY A 159 -1.44 29.11 1.32
N LYS A 160 -1.52 28.75 0.03
CA LYS A 160 -1.42 27.34 -0.41
C LYS A 160 -0.10 26.71 0.00
N VAL A 161 1.02 27.40 -0.19
CA VAL A 161 2.34 26.89 0.17
C VAL A 161 2.49 26.73 1.67
N ALA A 162 1.92 27.64 2.47
CA ALA A 162 1.89 27.52 3.93
C ALA A 162 1.08 26.29 4.38
N ASP A 163 -0.10 26.07 3.82
CA ASP A 163 -0.93 24.88 4.11
C ASP A 163 -0.20 23.59 3.73
N MET A 164 0.41 23.56 2.54
CA MET A 164 1.21 22.42 2.08
C MET A 164 2.41 22.13 3.00
N TYR A 165 3.16 23.15 3.39
CA TYR A 165 4.31 22.99 4.29
C TYR A 165 3.88 22.44 5.65
N THR A 166 2.84 23.02 6.27
CA THR A 166 2.37 22.58 7.59
C THR A 166 1.84 21.16 7.56
N VAL A 167 1.11 20.77 6.52
CA VAL A 167 0.64 19.40 6.30
C VAL A 167 1.82 18.42 6.20
N LEU A 168 2.86 18.76 5.43
CA LEU A 168 4.07 17.94 5.28
C LEU A 168 4.79 17.77 6.64
N GLN A 169 4.97 18.86 7.39
CA GLN A 169 5.63 18.79 8.70
C GLN A 169 4.81 17.97 9.71
N ALA A 170 3.49 18.12 9.72
CA ALA A 170 2.60 17.34 10.57
C ALA A 170 2.68 15.84 10.25
N GLY A 171 2.59 15.48 8.96
CA GLY A 171 2.72 14.09 8.51
C GLY A 171 4.09 13.49 8.86
N ARG A 172 5.18 14.24 8.64
CA ARG A 172 6.55 13.80 8.97
C ARG A 172 6.73 13.54 10.46
N SER A 173 6.27 14.48 11.28
CA SER A 173 6.38 14.39 12.74
C SER A 173 5.58 13.19 13.27
N PHE A 174 4.37 12.98 12.74
CA PHE A 174 3.54 11.84 13.11
C PHE A 174 4.20 10.52 12.71
N ALA A 175 4.67 10.39 11.46
CA ALA A 175 5.30 9.17 10.97
C ALA A 175 6.57 8.80 11.74
N TYR A 176 7.43 9.76 12.04
CA TYR A 176 8.66 9.48 12.79
C TYR A 176 8.38 9.17 14.26
N THR A 177 7.33 9.74 14.84
CA THR A 177 6.89 9.37 16.19
C THR A 177 6.38 7.92 16.22
N VAL A 178 5.54 7.53 15.25
CA VAL A 178 5.07 6.14 15.15
C VAL A 178 6.23 5.18 14.89
N ALA A 179 7.15 5.51 13.99
CA ALA A 179 8.32 4.68 13.72
C ALA A 179 9.20 4.47 14.96
N LYS A 180 9.50 5.56 15.70
CA LYS A 180 10.24 5.48 16.97
C LYS A 180 9.54 4.60 17.99
N ASN A 181 8.22 4.71 18.11
CA ASN A 181 7.44 3.88 19.03
C ASN A 181 7.50 2.40 18.63
N LEU A 182 7.48 2.08 17.34
CA LEU A 182 7.64 0.72 16.83
C LEU A 182 9.04 0.18 17.11
N ASP A 183 10.10 0.96 16.88
CA ASP A 183 11.48 0.54 17.17
C ASP A 183 11.68 0.19 18.66
N MET A 184 11.00 0.91 19.55
CA MET A 184 11.04 0.65 21.00
C MET A 184 10.37 -0.67 21.42
N LEU A 185 9.50 -1.26 20.60
CA LEU A 185 8.85 -2.54 20.91
C LEU A 185 9.78 -3.76 20.72
N GLY A 186 10.90 -3.59 20.02
CA GLY A 186 11.78 -4.71 19.70
C GLY A 186 11.06 -5.78 18.85
N THR A 187 11.12 -7.04 19.27
CA THR A 187 10.47 -8.16 18.56
C THR A 187 9.01 -8.38 18.93
N ASP A 188 8.49 -7.63 19.91
CA ASP A 188 7.11 -7.81 20.38
C ASP A 188 6.12 -7.14 19.42
N HIS A 189 5.12 -7.90 18.98
CA HIS A 189 3.99 -7.34 18.24
C HIS A 189 2.87 -7.00 19.22
N VAL A 190 2.64 -5.70 19.42
CA VAL A 190 1.74 -5.18 20.43
C VAL A 190 0.52 -4.58 19.75
N ARG A 191 -0.68 -5.07 20.09
CA ARG A 191 -1.94 -4.66 19.44
C ARG A 191 -2.19 -3.14 19.50
N GLN A 192 -1.70 -2.48 20.54
CA GLN A 192 -1.90 -1.06 20.79
C GLN A 192 -1.35 -0.15 19.67
N VAL A 193 -0.31 -0.56 18.92
CA VAL A 193 0.25 0.27 17.83
C VAL A 193 -0.58 0.26 16.55
N ARG A 194 -1.55 -0.64 16.45
CA ARG A 194 -2.36 -0.87 15.26
C ARG A 194 -3.13 0.37 14.81
N LYS A 195 -3.73 1.09 15.76
CA LYS A 195 -4.47 2.33 15.48
C LYS A 195 -3.53 3.43 14.99
N ASP A 196 -2.33 3.53 15.55
CA ASP A 196 -1.37 4.57 15.21
C ASP A 196 -0.78 4.34 13.81
N CYS A 197 -0.42 3.09 13.50
CA CYS A 197 0.04 2.67 12.18
C CYS A 197 -1.03 2.91 11.10
N ALA A 198 -2.30 2.63 11.40
CA ALA A 198 -3.41 2.89 10.48
C ALA A 198 -3.68 4.40 10.31
N SER A 199 -3.56 5.18 11.40
CA SER A 199 -3.82 6.62 11.41
C SER A 199 -2.80 7.40 10.59
N VAL A 200 -1.51 7.06 10.73
CA VAL A 200 -0.45 7.79 10.03
C VAL A 200 -0.52 7.59 8.51
N ILE A 201 -0.70 6.35 8.04
CA ILE A 201 -0.82 6.08 6.60
C ILE A 201 -2.12 6.65 6.03
N LEU A 202 -3.23 6.63 6.79
CA LEU A 202 -4.48 7.26 6.40
C LEU A 202 -4.28 8.76 6.14
N TRP A 203 -3.73 9.48 7.11
CA TRP A 203 -3.50 10.93 6.99
C TRP A 203 -2.54 11.25 5.85
N CYS A 204 -1.39 10.59 5.81
CA CYS A 204 -0.35 10.91 4.83
C CYS A 204 -0.78 10.56 3.40
N ALA A 205 -1.50 9.45 3.19
CA ALA A 205 -1.99 9.07 1.86
C ALA A 205 -2.95 10.13 1.28
N GLU A 206 -3.97 10.53 2.05
CA GLU A 206 -4.95 11.52 1.58
C GLU A 206 -4.32 12.90 1.40
N LYS A 207 -3.41 13.29 2.29
CA LYS A 207 -2.69 14.56 2.17
C LYS A 207 -1.70 14.58 1.02
N ALA A 208 -1.06 13.46 0.67
CA ALA A 208 -0.20 13.39 -0.51
C ALA A 208 -0.99 13.59 -1.81
N THR A 209 -2.17 12.98 -1.95
CA THR A 209 -3.03 13.19 -3.13
C THR A 209 -3.51 14.64 -3.21
N TRP A 210 -3.98 15.21 -2.10
CA TRP A 210 -4.38 16.61 -2.04
C TRP A 210 -3.22 17.54 -2.43
N MET A 211 -2.06 17.36 -1.81
CA MET A 211 -0.89 18.22 -2.02
C MET A 211 -0.34 18.12 -3.44
N ALA A 212 -0.31 16.92 -4.03
CA ALA A 212 0.04 16.77 -5.45
C ALA A 212 -0.97 17.48 -6.37
N GLY A 213 -2.25 17.49 -6.00
CA GLY A 213 -3.30 18.25 -6.70
C GLY A 213 -3.09 19.76 -6.61
N GLU A 214 -2.72 20.27 -5.44
CA GLU A 214 -2.32 21.68 -5.25
C GLU A 214 -1.10 22.02 -6.09
N GLY A 215 -0.11 21.12 -6.17
CA GLY A 215 1.06 21.28 -7.05
C GLY A 215 0.67 21.40 -8.53
N VAL A 216 -0.24 20.55 -9.02
CA VAL A 216 -0.81 20.66 -10.38
C VAL A 216 -1.50 22.02 -10.56
N GLN A 217 -2.32 22.44 -9.60
CA GLN A 217 -3.05 23.71 -9.67
C GLN A 217 -2.13 24.93 -9.70
N ILE A 218 -1.06 24.94 -8.90
CA ILE A 218 -0.06 26.02 -8.86
C ILE A 218 0.70 26.12 -10.19
N TYR A 219 0.98 24.98 -10.83
CA TYR A 219 1.61 24.95 -12.15
C TYR A 219 0.66 25.36 -13.28
N GLY A 220 -0.65 25.33 -13.06
CA GLY A 220 -1.65 25.60 -14.08
C GLY A 220 -1.56 24.61 -15.24
N GLY A 221 -1.61 25.08 -16.49
CA GLY A 221 -1.50 24.22 -17.67
C GLY A 221 -0.25 23.34 -17.70
N ASN A 222 0.88 23.85 -17.16
CA ASN A 222 2.12 23.09 -17.07
C ASN A 222 2.01 21.88 -16.14
N GLY A 223 1.15 21.95 -15.13
CA GLY A 223 0.91 20.85 -14.19
C GLY A 223 0.09 19.72 -14.79
N TYR A 224 -0.61 20.00 -15.89
CA TYR A 224 -1.52 19.07 -16.57
C TYR A 224 -0.84 18.26 -17.68
N ILE A 225 0.34 18.70 -18.14
CA ILE A 225 1.12 18.01 -19.17
C ILE A 225 2.26 17.18 -18.55
N ASN A 226 2.76 16.19 -19.28
CA ASN A 226 3.76 15.24 -18.79
C ASN A 226 5.21 15.76 -18.84
N GLU A 227 5.45 17.01 -19.25
CA GLU A 227 6.77 17.64 -19.18
C GLU A 227 7.20 17.94 -17.73
N TYR A 228 6.22 18.03 -16.82
CA TYR A 228 6.45 18.28 -15.39
C TYR A 228 6.00 17.08 -14.54
N PRO A 229 6.63 16.84 -13.38
CA PRO A 229 6.40 15.63 -12.62
C PRO A 229 5.08 15.61 -11.84
N LEU A 230 4.38 16.75 -11.70
CA LEU A 230 3.23 16.90 -10.80
C LEU A 230 2.08 15.94 -11.15
N GLY A 231 1.76 15.81 -12.45
CA GLY A 231 0.76 14.84 -12.90
C GLY A 231 1.14 13.38 -12.60
N ARG A 232 2.44 13.03 -12.61
CA ARG A 232 2.92 11.72 -12.16
C ARG A 232 2.76 11.57 -10.66
N LEU A 233 3.22 12.55 -9.88
CA LEU A 233 3.14 12.54 -8.41
C LEU A 233 1.70 12.35 -7.92
N TRP A 234 0.73 13.02 -8.55
CA TRP A 234 -0.69 12.87 -8.21
C TRP A 234 -1.21 11.46 -8.52
N ARG A 235 -0.90 10.92 -9.71
CA ARG A 235 -1.29 9.56 -10.12
C ARG A 235 -0.70 8.50 -9.19
N ASP A 236 0.56 8.68 -8.77
CA ASP A 236 1.26 7.77 -7.87
C ASP A 236 0.70 7.88 -6.44
N ALA A 237 0.41 9.09 -5.95
CA ALA A 237 -0.16 9.32 -4.62
C ALA A 237 -1.47 8.56 -4.40
N LYS A 238 -2.32 8.51 -5.43
CA LYS A 238 -3.67 7.94 -5.30
C LYS A 238 -3.68 6.47 -4.89
N LEU A 239 -2.65 5.69 -5.24
CA LEU A 239 -2.58 4.28 -4.84
C LEU A 239 -2.55 4.12 -3.31
N TYR A 240 -1.93 5.04 -2.58
CA TYR A 240 -1.77 4.92 -1.13
C TYR A 240 -3.08 5.03 -0.35
N GLU A 241 -4.16 5.55 -0.96
CA GLU A 241 -5.51 5.55 -0.38
C GLU A 241 -6.23 4.20 -0.56
N ILE A 242 -5.71 3.32 -1.40
CA ILE A 242 -6.37 2.08 -1.85
C ILE A 242 -5.57 0.85 -1.42
N GLY A 243 -4.27 0.82 -1.71
CA GLY A 243 -3.36 -0.30 -1.41
C GLY A 243 -3.16 -0.52 0.10
N ALA A 244 -2.77 -1.73 0.48
CA ALA A 244 -2.56 -2.13 1.89
C ALA A 244 -3.76 -1.84 2.84
N GLY A 245 -4.97 -1.86 2.27
CA GLY A 245 -6.23 -1.52 2.93
C GLY A 245 -6.63 -0.07 2.66
N THR A 246 -7.87 0.13 2.21
CA THR A 246 -8.35 1.46 1.82
C THR A 246 -8.45 2.42 3.01
N SER A 247 -8.56 3.71 2.71
CA SER A 247 -8.82 4.74 3.73
C SER A 247 -10.03 4.42 4.62
N GLU A 248 -11.09 3.82 4.07
CA GLU A 248 -12.29 3.41 4.84
C GLU A 248 -11.98 2.26 5.78
N ILE A 249 -11.21 1.27 5.33
CA ILE A 249 -10.78 0.14 6.18
C ILE A 249 -9.90 0.63 7.32
N ARG A 250 -9.02 1.62 7.07
CA ARG A 250 -8.20 2.24 8.10
C ARG A 250 -9.07 2.99 9.11
N ARG A 251 -10.03 3.81 8.67
CA ARG A 251 -10.99 4.51 9.55
C ARG A 251 -11.78 3.53 10.42
N MET A 252 -12.31 2.47 9.82
CA MET A 252 -13.04 1.42 10.54
C MET A 252 -12.17 0.76 11.61
N LEU A 253 -10.91 0.44 11.28
CA LEU A 253 -9.95 -0.14 12.21
C LEU A 253 -9.64 0.81 13.37
N ILE A 254 -9.31 2.06 13.07
CA ILE A 254 -9.02 3.09 14.08
C ILE A 254 -10.20 3.23 15.04
N GLY A 255 -11.42 3.36 14.51
CA GLY A 255 -12.63 3.48 15.33
C GLY A 255 -12.86 2.27 16.24
N ARG A 256 -12.60 1.05 15.74
CA ARG A 256 -12.74 -0.18 16.54
C ARG A 256 -11.72 -0.27 17.67
N GLU A 257 -10.45 0.04 17.39
CA GLU A 257 -9.42 -0.02 18.44
C GLU A 257 -9.66 1.07 19.50
N LEU A 258 -10.06 2.29 19.10
CA LEU A 258 -10.43 3.35 20.06
C LEU A 258 -11.61 2.94 20.95
N PHE A 259 -12.64 2.32 20.38
CA PHE A 259 -13.79 1.85 21.17
C PHE A 259 -13.40 0.76 22.19
N ALA A 260 -12.49 -0.14 21.80
CA ALA A 260 -12.03 -1.23 22.66
C ALA A 260 -11.15 -0.78 23.83
N GLU A 261 -10.53 0.41 23.78
CA GLU A 261 -9.68 0.94 24.85
C GLU A 261 -10.47 1.34 26.11
N THR A 262 -11.77 1.53 25.99
CA THR A 262 -12.65 1.93 27.10
C THR A 262 -13.46 0.77 27.68
N CYS A 263 -13.19 -0.48 27.26
CA CYS A 263 -13.86 -1.68 27.73
C CYS A 263 -12.97 -2.57 28.60
#